data_AF-A0A815TIR0-F1
#
_entry.id   AF-A0A815TIR0-F1
#
_cell.length_a   1.000
_cell.length_b   1.000
_cell.length_c   1.000
_cell.angle_alpha   90.00
_cell.angle_beta   90.00
_cell.angle_gamma   90.00
#
_symmetry.space_group_name_H-M   'P 1'
#
loop_
_entity.id
_entity.type
_entity.pdbx_description
1 polymer ?
#
loop_
_entity_poly.entity_id
_entity_poly.type
_entity_poly.pdbx_seq_one_letter_code
_entity_poly.pdbx_strand_id
1 'polypeptide(L)'
;MLGFILPIPVFVGTYMVYLQGNPLLVPWLGPYIFFVVLVIPAVVFVISNGIIYFTVRASSRRVHTITENSSGNFSIERLSSRDIRLLKHMVFVFIVYLTGWSPIYIAAAAGLTRGMPDWLYYLLELPAGVSFMILLLDLLWYNHEVRQYLKEKFVRWLHIQ
;
A
#
# COMPACT_ATOMS: atom_id res chain seq x y z
N MET A 1 -2.09 9.68 -6.21
CA MET A 1 -2.00 9.63 -4.74
C MET A 1 -1.06 8.49 -4.28
N LEU A 2 0.22 8.49 -4.69
CA LEU A 2 1.18 7.43 -4.35
C LEU A 2 2.39 7.95 -3.52
N GLY A 3 2.48 9.26 -3.29
CA GLY A 3 3.63 9.90 -2.64
C GLY A 3 3.67 9.84 -1.11
N PHE A 4 2.64 9.31 -0.45
CA PHE A 4 2.54 9.37 1.03
C PHE A 4 3.08 8.14 1.77
N ILE A 5 3.33 7.02 1.09
CA ILE A 5 3.68 5.75 1.77
C ILE A 5 5.20 5.58 1.93
N LEU A 6 6.00 6.28 1.11
CA LEU A 6 7.46 6.08 1.05
C LEU A 6 8.30 6.81 2.12
N PRO A 7 7.95 7.99 2.68
CA PRO A 7 8.84 8.62 3.66
C PRO A 7 8.65 8.09 5.09
N ILE A 8 7.48 7.55 5.44
CA ILE A 8 7.14 7.25 6.85
C ILE A 8 8.07 6.21 7.50
N PRO A 9 8.47 5.09 6.84
CA PRO A 9 9.31 4.09 7.49
C PRO A 9 10.73 4.60 7.82
N VAL A 10 11.30 5.46 6.96
CA VAL A 10 12.67 5.96 7.11
C VAL A 10 12.75 7.03 8.19
N PHE A 11 11.77 7.94 8.27
CA PHE A 11 11.72 8.94 9.34
C PHE A 11 11.57 8.28 10.71
N VAL A 12 10.71 7.27 10.84
CA VAL A 12 10.50 6.53 12.10
C VAL A 12 11.80 5.90 12.60
N GLY A 13 12.62 5.30 11.73
CA GLY A 13 13.91 4.70 12.09
C GLY A 13 14.92 5.69 12.69
N THR A 14 15.03 6.90 12.13
CA THR A 14 15.90 7.95 12.70
C THR A 14 15.42 8.47 14.05
N TYR A 15 14.11 8.59 14.29
CA TYR A 15 13.58 9.02 15.59
C TYR A 15 13.74 7.94 16.69
N MET A 16 13.78 6.64 16.34
CA MET A 16 14.03 5.56 17.31
C MET A 16 15.38 5.74 18.00
N VAL A 17 16.44 6.08 17.25
CA VAL A 17 17.81 6.22 17.76
C VAL A 17 17.92 7.37 18.76
N TYR A 18 17.22 8.48 18.52
CA TYR A 18 17.20 9.64 19.42
C TYR A 18 16.35 9.42 20.68
N LEU A 19 15.27 8.64 20.61
CA LEU A 19 14.35 8.39 21.74
C LEU A 19 14.80 7.24 22.66
N GLN A 20 15.70 6.38 22.20
CA GLN A 20 16.22 5.24 22.97
C GLN A 20 17.06 5.65 24.20
N GLY A 21 17.47 6.91 24.30
CA GLY A 21 18.11 7.49 25.49
C GLY A 21 17.15 7.81 26.64
N ASN A 22 15.82 7.76 26.45
CA ASN A 22 14.83 8.07 27.48
C ASN A 22 14.02 6.81 27.89
N PRO A 23 14.29 6.19 29.05
CA PRO A 23 13.71 4.89 29.45
C PRO A 23 12.18 4.89 29.60
N LEU A 24 11.56 6.06 29.80
CA LEU A 24 10.11 6.20 29.96
C LEU A 24 9.33 6.13 28.62
N LEU A 25 9.96 6.47 27.49
CA LEU A 25 9.28 6.58 26.18
C LEU A 25 9.39 5.30 25.34
N VAL A 26 10.42 4.49 25.59
CA VAL A 26 10.69 3.26 24.83
C VAL A 26 9.50 2.28 24.81
N PRO A 27 8.73 2.04 25.90
CA PRO A 27 7.61 1.08 25.90
C PRO A 27 6.43 1.52 25.02
N TRP A 28 6.16 2.82 24.95
CA TRP A 28 5.01 3.38 24.23
C TRP A 28 5.24 3.49 22.73
N LEU A 29 6.50 3.46 22.32
CA LEU A 29 6.92 3.70 20.95
C LEU A 29 6.48 2.58 20.00
N GLY A 30 6.59 1.31 20.40
CA GLY A 30 6.15 0.16 19.60
C GLY A 30 4.65 0.21 19.26
N PRO A 31 3.76 0.30 20.26
CA PRO A 31 2.33 0.48 20.03
C PRO A 31 2.01 1.72 19.19
N TYR A 32 2.67 2.85 19.45
CA TYR A 32 2.46 4.09 18.69
C TYR A 32 2.73 3.90 17.19
N ILE A 33 3.89 3.32 16.83
CA ILE A 33 4.23 3.05 15.44
C ILE A 33 3.22 2.10 14.80
N PHE A 34 2.82 1.04 15.51
CA PHE A 34 1.82 0.10 15.00
C PHE A 34 0.50 0.80 14.66
N PHE A 35 0.00 1.68 15.53
CA PHE A 35 -1.22 2.42 15.24
C PHE A 35 -1.06 3.39 14.06
N VAL A 36 0.03 4.15 14.02
CA VAL A 36 0.24 5.19 12.99
C VAL A 36 0.54 4.61 11.63
N VAL A 37 1.36 3.57 11.55
CA VAL A 37 1.85 3.00 10.27
C VAL A 37 0.92 1.93 9.72
N LEU A 38 0.18 1.21 10.58
CA LEU A 38 -0.62 0.07 10.17
C LEU A 38 -2.12 0.31 10.39
N VAL A 39 -2.55 0.61 11.62
CA VAL A 39 -3.98 0.69 11.96
C VAL A 39 -4.68 1.86 11.28
N ILE A 40 -4.15 3.09 11.40
CA ILE A 40 -4.78 4.28 10.83
C ILE A 40 -4.88 4.18 9.30
N PRO A 41 -3.81 3.86 8.55
CA PRO A 41 -3.91 3.68 7.10
C PRO A 41 -4.89 2.56 6.72
N ALA A 42 -4.96 1.49 7.51
CA ALA A 42 -5.91 0.41 7.26
C ALA A 42 -7.36 0.82 7.42
N VAL A 43 -7.69 1.54 8.49
CA VAL A 43 -9.04 2.05 8.72
C VAL A 43 -9.45 3.01 7.61
N VAL A 44 -8.58 3.96 7.25
CA VAL A 44 -8.84 4.91 6.16
C VAL A 44 -9.04 4.17 4.84
N PHE A 45 -8.22 3.16 4.55
CA PHE A 45 -8.34 2.34 3.35
C PHE A 45 -9.68 1.59 3.31
N VAL A 46 -10.06 0.90 4.38
CA VAL A 46 -11.32 0.14 4.45
C VAL A 46 -12.53 1.07 4.28
N ILE A 47 -12.54 2.22 4.97
CA ILE A 47 -13.62 3.21 4.86
C ILE A 47 -13.71 3.73 3.42
N SER A 48 -12.58 4.14 2.83
CA SER A 48 -12.55 4.70 1.47
C SER A 48 -13.03 3.69 0.43
N ASN A 49 -12.55 2.45 0.48
CA ASN A 49 -12.99 1.39 -0.43
C ASN A 49 -14.46 1.00 -0.19
N GLY A 50 -14.91 1.01 1.06
CA GLY A 50 -16.32 0.80 1.40
C GLY A 50 -17.22 1.85 0.75
N ILE A 51 -16.87 3.14 0.90
CA ILE A 51 -17.61 4.25 0.26
C ILE A 51 -17.64 4.07 -1.26
N ILE A 52 -16.49 3.80 -1.89
CA ILE A 52 -16.41 3.58 -3.35
C ILE A 52 -17.31 2.41 -3.76
N TYR A 53 -17.25 1.29 -3.04
CA TYR A 53 -18.08 0.12 -3.33
C TYR A 53 -19.58 0.42 -3.24
N PHE A 54 -20.02 1.11 -2.19
CA PHE A 54 -21.42 1.52 -2.05
C PHE A 54 -21.86 2.48 -3.15
N THR A 55 -21.03 3.47 -3.50
CA THR A 55 -21.32 4.43 -4.56
C THR A 55 -21.41 3.76 -5.94
N VAL A 56 -20.49 2.83 -6.26
CA VAL A 56 -20.54 2.06 -7.51
C VAL A 56 -21.80 1.19 -7.54
N ARG A 57 -22.12 0.47 -6.46
CA ARG A 57 -23.32 -0.38 -6.38
C ARG A 57 -24.62 0.43 -6.53
N ALA A 58 -24.69 1.61 -5.90
CA ALA A 58 -25.84 2.51 -6.03
C ALA A 58 -25.98 3.04 -7.46
N SER A 59 -24.86 3.36 -8.12
CA SER A 59 -24.82 3.82 -9.51
C SER A 59 -25.21 2.72 -10.49
N SER A 60 -24.68 1.49 -10.32
CA SER A 60 -25.07 0.33 -11.14
C SER A 60 -26.56 0.02 -11.05
N ARG A 61 -27.17 0.16 -9.86
CA ARG A 61 -28.60 -0.07 -9.68
C ARG A 61 -29.46 0.98 -10.40
N ARG A 62 -29.01 2.23 -10.48
CA ARG A 62 -29.71 3.32 -11.20
C ARG A 62 -29.57 3.20 -12.71
N VAL A 63 -28.40 2.77 -13.20
CA VAL A 63 -28.15 2.60 -14.63
C VAL A 63 -28.98 1.45 -15.20
N HIS A 64 -29.14 0.33 -14.49
CA HIS A 64 -29.98 -0.78 -14.96
C HIS A 64 -31.44 -0.38 -15.26
N THR A 65 -32.01 0.54 -14.47
CA THR A 65 -33.36 1.09 -14.72
C THR A 65 -33.45 2.07 -15.91
N ILE A 66 -32.33 2.61 -16.39
CA ILE A 66 -32.27 3.57 -17.52
C ILE A 66 -31.86 2.84 -18.82
N THR A 67 -31.05 1.80 -18.70
CA THR A 67 -30.50 0.97 -19.79
C THR A 67 -31.57 0.17 -20.54
N GLU A 68 -32.71 -0.18 -19.93
CA GLU A 68 -33.84 -0.79 -20.66
C GLU A 68 -34.45 0.14 -21.73
N ASN A 69 -34.22 1.46 -21.65
CA ASN A 69 -34.87 2.44 -22.53
C ASN A 69 -33.95 3.14 -23.55
N SER A 70 -32.63 2.88 -23.59
CA SER A 70 -31.74 3.61 -24.52
C SER A 70 -30.53 2.81 -24.99
N SER A 71 -30.39 2.72 -26.32
CA SER A 71 -29.43 1.93 -27.11
C SER A 71 -27.99 2.51 -27.15
N GLY A 72 -27.52 3.15 -26.06
CA GLY A 72 -26.22 3.85 -25.99
C GLY A 72 -25.15 3.26 -25.06
N ASN A 73 -25.35 2.05 -24.53
CA ASN A 73 -24.68 1.56 -23.29
C ASN A 73 -23.18 1.19 -23.37
N PHE A 74 -22.53 1.19 -24.53
CA PHE A 74 -21.17 0.65 -24.65
C PHE A 74 -20.08 1.45 -23.90
N SER A 75 -20.30 2.74 -23.63
CA SER A 75 -19.32 3.62 -22.98
C SER A 75 -19.36 3.56 -21.44
N ILE A 76 -20.55 3.45 -20.85
CA ILE A 76 -20.75 3.45 -19.39
C ILE A 76 -20.31 2.13 -18.75
N GLU A 77 -20.60 1.01 -19.41
CA GLU A 77 -20.20 -0.33 -18.94
C GLU A 77 -18.67 -0.52 -18.95
N ARG A 78 -18.00 0.08 -19.93
CA ARG A 78 -16.54 0.05 -20.07
C ARG A 78 -15.84 0.89 -19.00
N LEU A 79 -16.42 2.03 -18.60
CA LEU A 79 -15.94 2.85 -17.48
C LEU A 79 -16.08 2.11 -16.13
N SER A 80 -17.22 1.49 -15.88
CA SER A 80 -17.48 0.68 -14.67
C SER A 80 -16.48 -0.49 -14.52
N SER A 81 -16.20 -1.22 -15.60
CA SER A 81 -15.25 -2.35 -15.55
C SER A 81 -13.80 -1.94 -15.26
N ARG A 82 -13.38 -0.77 -15.75
CA ARG A 82 -12.05 -0.21 -15.46
C ARG A 82 -11.91 0.15 -13.98
N ASP A 83 -12.93 0.80 -13.42
CA ASP A 83 -12.91 1.26 -12.03
C ASP A 83 -12.94 0.07 -11.06
N ILE A 84 -13.70 -0.99 -11.38
CA ILE A 84 -13.67 -2.25 -10.61
C ILE A 84 -12.30 -2.92 -10.67
N ARG A 85 -11.65 -2.93 -11.84
CA ARG A 85 -10.29 -3.49 -11.98
C ARG A 85 -9.29 -2.70 -11.13
N LEU A 86 -9.39 -1.37 -11.14
CA LEU A 86 -8.54 -0.49 -10.33
C LEU A 86 -8.79 -0.71 -8.84
N LEU A 87 -10.05 -0.85 -8.42
CA LEU A 87 -10.41 -1.16 -7.03
C LEU A 87 -9.81 -2.50 -6.58
N LYS A 88 -9.94 -3.57 -7.39
CA LYS A 88 -9.35 -4.88 -7.11
C LYS A 88 -7.83 -4.79 -6.95
N HIS A 89 -7.17 -4.01 -7.81
CA HIS A 89 -5.73 -3.79 -7.75
C HIS A 89 -5.33 -3.00 -6.49
N MET A 90 -6.06 -1.94 -6.12
CA MET A 90 -5.81 -1.22 -4.86
C MET A 90 -5.95 -2.12 -3.64
N VAL A 91 -6.96 -3.00 -3.62
CA VAL A 91 -7.14 -4.00 -2.56
C VAL A 91 -5.98 -5.00 -2.53
N PHE A 92 -5.52 -5.47 -3.68
CA PHE A 92 -4.35 -6.36 -3.77
C PHE A 92 -3.09 -5.71 -3.18
N VAL A 93 -2.75 -4.50 -3.64
CA VAL A 93 -1.61 -3.70 -3.16
C VAL A 93 -1.68 -3.51 -1.64
N PHE A 94 -2.86 -3.22 -1.12
CA PHE A 94 -3.06 -3.03 0.31
C PHE A 94 -2.92 -4.32 1.13
N ILE A 95 -3.43 -5.45 0.63
CA ILE A 95 -3.24 -6.76 1.28
C ILE A 95 -1.76 -7.11 1.33
N VAL A 96 -1.02 -6.93 0.22
CA VAL A 96 0.42 -7.18 0.16
C VAL A 96 1.17 -6.32 1.18
N TYR A 97 0.80 -5.04 1.32
CA TYR A 97 1.35 -4.16 2.34
C TYR A 97 1.07 -4.67 3.75
N LEU A 98 -0.19 -4.94 4.10
CA LEU A 98 -0.57 -5.39 5.44
C LEU A 98 0.11 -6.71 5.83
N THR A 99 0.10 -7.70 4.95
CA THR A 99 0.66 -9.02 5.26
C THR A 99 2.18 -8.97 5.40
N GLY A 100 2.86 -8.16 4.59
CA GLY A 100 4.31 -7.99 4.68
C GLY A 100 4.77 -7.27 5.94
N TRP A 101 4.09 -6.18 6.31
CA TRP A 101 4.55 -5.31 7.40
C TRP A 101 3.95 -5.64 8.76
N SER A 102 2.84 -6.40 8.83
CA SER A 102 2.21 -6.75 10.11
C SER A 102 3.11 -7.56 11.06
N PRO A 103 3.89 -8.57 10.66
CA PRO A 103 4.62 -9.40 11.60
C PRO A 103 5.61 -8.59 12.46
N ILE A 104 6.38 -7.71 11.82
CA ILE A 104 7.38 -6.88 12.49
C ILE A 104 6.73 -5.83 13.40
N TYR A 105 5.65 -5.18 12.97
CA TYR A 105 4.98 -4.17 13.79
C TYR A 105 4.17 -4.78 14.94
N ILE A 106 3.59 -5.97 14.76
CA ILE A 106 2.94 -6.72 15.84
C ILE A 106 3.99 -7.13 16.88
N ALA A 107 5.13 -7.68 16.44
CA ALA A 107 6.22 -8.03 17.35
C ALA A 107 6.75 -6.81 18.12
N ALA A 108 6.88 -5.66 17.46
CA ALA A 108 7.30 -4.41 18.10
C ALA A 108 6.25 -3.88 19.10
N ALA A 109 4.95 -3.94 18.76
CA ALA A 109 3.87 -3.53 19.65
C ALA A 109 3.75 -4.43 20.89
N ALA A 110 3.99 -5.73 20.73
CA ALA A 110 4.03 -6.69 21.83
C ALA A 110 5.32 -6.61 22.67
N GLY A 111 6.29 -5.76 22.29
CA GLY A 111 7.57 -5.63 22.96
C GLY A 111 8.51 -6.84 22.78
N LEU A 112 8.20 -7.75 21.86
CA LEU A 112 8.93 -8.99 21.61
C LEU A 112 10.26 -8.78 20.88
N THR A 113 10.48 -7.58 20.33
CA THR A 113 11.72 -7.23 19.63
C THR A 113 12.90 -6.98 20.57
N ARG A 114 12.65 -6.73 21.87
CA ARG A 114 13.72 -6.50 22.85
C ARG A 114 14.27 -7.84 23.35
N GLY A 115 15.55 -8.09 23.12
CA GLY A 115 16.22 -9.34 23.52
C GLY A 115 16.00 -10.50 22.55
N MET A 116 15.39 -10.23 21.39
CA MET A 116 15.27 -11.19 20.31
C MET A 116 16.64 -11.38 19.63
N PRO A 117 17.04 -12.61 19.28
CA PRO A 117 18.27 -12.81 18.51
C PRO A 117 18.13 -12.25 17.09
N ASP A 118 19.21 -11.69 16.54
CA ASP A 118 19.21 -10.96 15.26
C ASP A 118 18.63 -11.77 14.10
N TRP A 119 18.91 -13.08 14.04
CA TRP A 119 18.38 -13.95 12.97
C TRP A 119 16.84 -14.01 12.96
N LEU A 120 16.21 -13.93 14.14
CA LEU A 120 14.77 -13.99 14.28
C LEU A 120 14.13 -12.62 13.96
N TYR A 121 14.85 -11.53 14.26
CA TYR A 121 14.49 -10.20 13.79
C TYR A 121 14.50 -10.13 12.25
N TYR A 122 15.56 -10.59 11.60
CA TYR A 122 15.63 -10.62 10.13
C TYR A 122 14.56 -11.51 9.51
N LEU A 123 14.22 -12.63 10.17
CA LEU A 123 13.13 -13.50 9.72
C LEU A 123 11.76 -12.78 9.74
N LEU A 124 11.52 -11.93 10.74
CA LEU A 124 10.31 -11.09 10.83
C LEU A 124 10.31 -9.92 9.84
N GLU A 125 11.49 -9.44 9.44
CA GLU A 125 11.65 -8.35 8.47
C GLU A 125 11.54 -8.84 7.01
N LEU A 126 11.88 -10.10 6.74
CA LEU A 126 11.86 -10.70 5.40
C LEU A 126 10.50 -10.52 4.69
N PRO A 127 9.32 -10.77 5.31
CA PRO A 127 8.03 -10.49 4.70
C PRO A 127 7.84 -9.03 4.26
N ALA A 128 8.36 -8.07 5.02
CA ALA A 128 8.29 -6.65 4.68
C ALA A 128 9.15 -6.34 3.44
N GLY A 129 10.35 -6.91 3.38
CA GLY A 129 11.22 -6.82 2.20
C GLY A 129 10.59 -7.42 0.94
N VAL A 130 9.99 -8.61 1.05
CA VAL A 130 9.28 -9.26 -0.06
C VAL A 130 8.07 -8.43 -0.50
N SER A 131 7.28 -7.92 0.45
CA SER A 131 6.15 -7.03 0.15
C SER A 131 6.60 -5.77 -0.58
N PHE A 132 7.67 -5.13 -0.12
CA PHE A 132 8.24 -3.96 -0.79
C PHE A 132 8.67 -4.26 -2.23
N MET A 133 9.31 -5.42 -2.47
CA MET A 133 9.68 -5.85 -3.83
C MET A 133 8.46 -6.08 -4.72
N ILE A 134 7.41 -6.72 -4.20
CA ILE A 134 6.16 -6.93 -4.96
C ILE A 134 5.54 -5.59 -5.33
N LEU A 135 5.46 -4.64 -4.38
CA LEU A 135 4.92 -3.30 -4.61
C LEU A 135 5.76 -2.51 -5.63
N LEU A 136 7.07 -2.65 -5.58
CA LEU A 136 7.98 -2.02 -6.55
C LEU A 136 7.77 -2.58 -7.96
N LEU A 137 7.69 -3.92 -8.10
CA LEU A 137 7.44 -4.57 -9.38
C LEU A 137 6.06 -4.21 -9.93
N ASP A 138 5.05 -4.16 -9.08
CA ASP A 138 3.70 -3.76 -9.42
C ASP A 138 3.65 -2.31 -9.94
N LEU A 139 4.33 -1.38 -9.26
CA LEU A 139 4.49 0.00 -9.71
C LEU A 139 5.17 0.08 -11.09
N LEU A 140 6.24 -0.69 -11.29
CA LEU A 140 6.95 -0.76 -12.58
C LEU A 140 6.06 -1.35 -13.68
N TRP A 141 5.16 -2.27 -13.36
CA TRP A 141 4.29 -2.90 -14.35
C TRP A 141 3.10 -2.02 -14.75
N TYR A 142 2.43 -1.42 -13.76
CA TYR A 142 1.19 -0.68 -13.94
C TYR A 142 1.39 0.79 -14.31
N ASN A 143 2.52 1.41 -13.94
CA ASN A 143 2.77 2.81 -14.25
C ASN A 143 3.37 2.97 -15.66
N HIS A 144 2.52 3.34 -16.62
CA HIS A 144 2.93 3.57 -18.01
C HIS A 144 4.06 4.60 -18.13
N GLU A 145 3.96 5.72 -17.40
CA GLU A 145 4.93 6.81 -17.46
C GLU A 145 6.31 6.38 -16.97
N VAL A 146 6.35 5.62 -15.86
CA VAL A 146 7.61 5.08 -15.32
C VAL A 146 8.24 4.10 -16.32
N ARG A 147 7.45 3.21 -16.92
CA ARG A 147 7.97 2.30 -17.96
C ARG A 147 8.48 3.06 -19.17
N GLN A 148 7.77 4.09 -19.61
CA GLN A 148 8.17 4.88 -20.76
C GLN A 148 9.48 5.63 -20.46
N TYR A 149 9.59 6.26 -19.30
CA TYR A 149 10.81 6.91 -18.84
C TYR A 149 11.99 5.93 -18.76
N LEU A 150 11.79 4.74 -18.19
CA LEU A 150 12.82 3.70 -18.13
C LEU A 150 13.24 3.21 -19.52
N LYS A 151 12.29 3.00 -20.44
CA LYS A 151 12.57 2.64 -21.83
C LYS A 151 13.38 3.72 -22.53
N GLU A 152 12.99 4.99 -22.42
CA GLU A 152 13.69 6.11 -23.04
C GLU A 152 15.12 6.28 -22.50
N LYS A 153 15.32 6.05 -21.21
CA LYS A 153 16.65 6.12 -20.58
C LYS A 153 17.53 4.95 -20.98
N PHE A 154 16.96 3.75 -21.08
CA PHE A 154 17.68 2.55 -21.51
C PHE A 154 18.11 2.63 -22.98
N VAL A 155 17.22 3.10 -23.87
CA VAL A 155 17.53 3.33 -25.29
C VAL A 155 18.63 4.38 -25.45
N ARG A 156 18.59 5.48 -24.68
CA ARG A 156 19.66 6.49 -24.70
C ARG A 156 21.00 5.94 -24.22
N TRP A 157 21.01 5.11 -23.17
CA TRP A 157 22.24 4.49 -22.68
C TRP A 157 22.86 3.56 -23.74
N LEU A 158 22.02 2.79 -24.44
CA LEU A 158 22.45 1.86 -25.48
C LEU A 158 22.95 2.54 -26.77
N HIS A 159 22.63 3.82 -26.98
CA HIS A 159 23.13 4.63 -28.11
C HIS A 159 24.40 5.43 -27.80
N ILE A 160 24.80 5.52 -26.52
CA ILE A 160 26.00 6.23 -26.08
C ILE A 160 27.21 5.27 -25.98
N GLN A 161 26.97 3.97 -25.92
CA GLN A 161 28.00 2.92 -26.10
C GLN A 161 28.17 2.56 -27.57
#